data_AF-A0A2T6FHM2-F1
#
_entry.id   AF-A0A2T6FHM2-F1
#
_cell.length_a   1.000
_cell.length_b   1.000
_cell.length_c   1.000
_cell.angle_alpha   90.00
_cell.angle_beta   90.00
_cell.angle_gamma   90.00
#
_symmetry.space_group_name_H-M   'P 1'
#
loop_
_entity.id
_entity.type
_entity.pdbx_description
1 polymer ?
#
loop_
_entity_poly.entity_id
_entity_poly.type
_entity_poly.pdbx_seq_one_letter_code
_entity_poly.pdbx_strand_id
1 'polypeptide(L)'
;MPSPPSDSTNDLLLLYDEFTEFQSQCTFLCDAVAALALAGWVMDKWSANGLHMNATQVKARAEVFRERLHVLRGEMRPTQMG
;
A
#
# COMPACT_ATOMS: atom_id res chain seq x y z
N MET A 1 15.69 -13.51 -29.12
CA MET A 1 14.92 -12.44 -28.47
C MET A 1 13.94 -13.10 -27.53
N PRO A 2 13.84 -12.69 -26.26
CA PRO A 2 12.81 -13.23 -25.37
C PRO A 2 11.43 -12.88 -25.91
N SER A 3 10.49 -13.82 -25.79
CA SER A 3 9.09 -13.65 -26.16
C SER A 3 8.47 -12.47 -25.40
N PRO A 4 7.51 -11.73 -25.98
CA PRO A 4 6.76 -10.75 -25.22
C PRO A 4 6.07 -11.42 -24.02
N PRO A 5 6.03 -10.76 -22.85
CA PRO A 5 5.36 -11.31 -21.67
C PRO A 5 3.90 -11.61 -21.98
N SER A 6 3.42 -12.78 -21.57
CA SER A 6 2.00 -13.09 -21.58
C SER A 6 1.23 -12.07 -20.74
N ASP A 7 -0.06 -11.88 -21.01
CA ASP A 7 -0.91 -10.96 -20.21
C ASP A 7 -0.79 -11.20 -18.70
N SER A 8 -0.69 -12.48 -18.29
CA SER A 8 -0.45 -12.88 -16.91
C SER A 8 0.89 -12.44 -16.32
N THR A 9 1.93 -12.33 -17.14
CA THR A 9 3.25 -11.85 -16.70
C THR A 9 3.21 -10.34 -16.46
N ASN A 10 2.51 -9.59 -17.30
CA ASN A 10 2.31 -8.15 -17.09
C ASN A 10 1.48 -7.87 -15.83
N ASP A 11 0.41 -8.64 -15.59
CA ASP A 11 -0.41 -8.52 -14.38
C ASP A 11 0.40 -8.78 -13.09
N LEU A 12 1.31 -9.76 -13.13
CA LEU A 12 2.23 -10.04 -12.02
C LEU A 12 3.23 -8.92 -11.78
N LEU A 13 3.78 -8.31 -12.83
CA LEU A 13 4.69 -7.17 -12.71
C LEU A 13 3.96 -5.95 -12.12
N LEU A 14 2.75 -5.66 -12.57
CA LEU A 14 1.92 -4.59 -12.02
C LEU A 14 1.60 -4.83 -10.54
N LEU A 15 1.22 -6.05 -10.17
CA LEU A 15 0.98 -6.42 -8.78
C LEU A 15 2.24 -6.23 -7.92
N TYR A 16 3.41 -6.61 -8.45
CA TYR A 16 4.69 -6.44 -7.77
C TYR A 16 5.04 -4.96 -7.56
N ASP A 17 4.87 -4.11 -8.58
CA ASP A 17 5.12 -2.68 -8.47
C ASP A 17 4.22 -2.03 -7.42
N GLU A 18 2.92 -2.38 -7.43
CA GLU A 18 1.96 -1.90 -6.44
C GLU A 18 2.29 -2.38 -5.02
N PHE A 19 2.70 -3.64 -4.87
CA PHE A 19 3.13 -4.19 -3.59
C PHE A 19 4.36 -3.48 -3.04
N THR A 20 5.35 -3.22 -3.90
CA THR A 20 6.60 -2.54 -3.53
C THR A 20 6.33 -1.11 -3.08
N GLU A 21 5.44 -0.40 -3.79
CA GLU A 21 5.00 0.93 -3.39
C GLU A 21 4.24 0.91 -2.05
N PHE A 22 3.32 -0.04 -1.85
CA PHE A 22 2.62 -0.20 -0.57
C PHE A 22 3.58 -0.51 0.58
N GLN A 23 4.56 -1.38 0.36
CA GLN A 23 5.60 -1.69 1.35
C GLN A 23 6.40 -0.44 1.73
N SER A 24 6.83 0.35 0.74
CA SER A 24 7.56 1.60 0.96
C SER A 24 6.79 2.57 1.86
N GLN A 25 5.47 2.68 1.64
CA GLN A 25 4.60 3.53 2.47
C GLN A 25 4.47 3.02 3.91
N CYS A 26 4.38 1.70 4.10
CA CYS A 26 4.40 1.09 5.42
C CYS A 26 5.73 1.38 6.15
N THR A 27 6.85 1.21 5.47
CA THR A 27 8.18 1.49 6.02
C THR A 27 8.30 2.96 6.43
N PHE A 28 7.91 3.89 5.55
CA PHE A 28 7.91 5.32 5.87
C PHE A 28 7.09 5.64 7.12
N LEU A 29 5.88 5.07 7.24
CA LEU A 29 5.02 5.29 8.40
C LEU A 29 5.67 4.76 9.69
N CYS A 30 6.26 3.56 9.64
CA CYS A 30 6.98 2.98 10.78
C CYS A 30 8.19 3.84 11.19
N ASP A 31 9.00 4.28 10.24
CA ASP A 31 10.17 5.12 10.49
C ASP A 31 9.76 6.48 11.07
N ALA A 32 8.68 7.08 10.56
CA ALA A 32 8.13 8.32 11.09
C ALA A 32 7.70 8.16 12.56
N VAL A 33 6.93 7.11 12.88
CA VAL A 33 6.48 6.84 14.26
C VAL A 33 7.67 6.56 15.18
N ALA A 34 8.67 5.80 14.72
CA ALA A 34 9.88 5.52 15.48
C ALA A 34 10.68 6.80 15.75
N ALA A 35 10.89 7.64 14.73
CA ALA A 35 11.59 8.92 14.88
C ALA A 35 10.89 9.84 15.89
N LEU A 36 9.56 9.88 15.86
CA LEU A 36 8.76 10.66 16.81
C LEU A 36 8.87 10.12 18.25
N ALA A 37 8.84 8.79 18.41
CA ALA A 37 9.01 8.15 19.71
C ALA A 37 10.42 8.39 20.29
N LEU A 38 11.45 8.40 19.45
CA LEU A 38 12.85 8.60 19.86
C LEU A 38 13.21 10.06 20.09
N ALA A 39 12.62 11.00 19.36
CA ALA A 39 12.93 12.42 19.48
C ALA A 39 12.49 13.02 20.83
N GLY A 40 11.52 12.40 21.50
CA GLY A 40 10.96 12.92 22.76
C GLY A 40 10.24 14.27 22.59
N TRP A 41 9.93 14.66 21.35
CA TRP A 41 9.27 15.92 21.04
C TRP A 41 7.76 15.77 21.07
N VAL A 42 7.08 16.77 21.62
CA VAL A 42 5.62 16.85 21.54
C VAL A 42 5.25 17.22 20.12
N MET A 43 4.51 16.33 19.46
CA MET A 43 4.02 16.57 18.11
C MET A 43 2.97 17.69 18.13
N ASP A 44 3.11 18.67 17.24
CA ASP A 44 2.08 19.69 17.07
C ASP A 44 0.83 19.11 16.38
N LYS A 45 -0.29 19.82 16.50
CA LYS A 45 -1.59 19.37 15.99
C LYS A 45 -1.59 19.09 14.48
N TRP A 46 -0.84 19.86 13.70
CA TRP A 46 -0.80 19.68 12.24
C TRP A 46 0.00 18.45 11.86
N SER A 47 1.15 18.24 12.50
CA SER A 47 1.94 17.01 12.34
C SER A 47 1.13 15.77 12.74
N ALA A 48 0.39 15.83 13.85
CA ALA A 48 -0.48 14.74 14.29
C ALA A 48 -1.60 14.44 13.28
N ASN A 49 -2.22 15.48 12.73
CA ASN A 49 -3.23 15.31 11.69
C ASN A 49 -2.63 14.73 10.39
N GLY A 50 -1.44 15.18 9.99
CA GLY A 50 -0.74 14.66 8.81
C GLY A 50 -0.41 13.18 8.95
N LEU A 51 0.11 12.77 10.11
CA LEU A 51 0.39 11.37 10.42
C LEU A 51 -0.89 10.52 10.41
N HIS A 52 -1.98 11.02 11.00
CA HIS A 52 -3.27 10.33 11.00
C HIS A 52 -3.85 10.15 9.59
N MET A 53 -3.77 11.19 8.74
CA MET A 53 -4.20 11.12 7.34
C MET A 53 -3.37 10.13 6.54
N ASN A 54 -2.04 10.15 6.70
CA ASN A 54 -1.16 9.18 6.06
C ASN A 54 -1.49 7.74 6.49
N ALA A 55 -1.62 7.49 7.80
CA ALA A 55 -1.99 6.17 8.33
C ALA A 55 -3.34 5.67 7.78
N THR A 56 -4.32 6.57 7.65
CA THR A 56 -5.63 6.26 7.07
C THR A 56 -5.52 5.86 5.60
N GLN A 57 -4.71 6.57 4.81
CA GLN A 57 -4.47 6.24 3.40
C GLN A 57 -3.75 4.90 3.23
N VAL A 58 -2.72 4.63 4.05
CA VAL A 58 -2.01 3.35 4.05
C VAL A 58 -2.99 2.20 4.36
N LYS A 59 -3.87 2.37 5.35
CA LYS A 59 -4.89 1.37 5.68
C LYS A 59 -5.88 1.13 4.54
N ALA A 60 -6.37 2.19 3.88
CA ALA A 60 -7.27 2.06 2.74
C ALA A 60 -6.60 1.31 1.58
N ARG A 61 -5.32 1.61 1.30
CA ARG A 61 -4.53 0.89 0.30
C ARG A 61 -4.34 -0.59 0.65
N ALA A 62 -4.14 -0.92 1.93
CA ALA A 62 -4.05 -2.31 2.38
C ALA A 62 -5.32 -3.10 2.07
N GLU A 63 -6.51 -2.51 2.29
CA GLU A 63 -7.78 -3.15 1.96
C GLU A 63 -7.95 -3.35 0.46
N VAL A 64 -7.65 -2.33 -0.35
CA VAL A 64 -7.69 -2.44 -1.82
C VAL A 64 -6.74 -3.55 -2.31
N PHE A 65 -5.52 -3.59 -1.78
CA PHE A 65 -4.54 -4.61 -2.14
C PHE A 65 -5.01 -6.02 -1.73
N ARG A 66 -5.61 -6.15 -0.54
CA ARG A 66 -6.21 -7.41 -0.05
C ARG A 66 -7.34 -7.87 -0.97
N GLU A 67 -8.25 -6.98 -1.36
CA GLU A 67 -9.34 -7.30 -2.29
C GLU A 67 -8.81 -7.77 -3.65
N ARG A 68 -7.80 -7.09 -4.21
CA ARG A 68 -7.17 -7.49 -5.48
C ARG A 68 -6.52 -8.86 -5.38
N LEU A 69 -5.84 -9.16 -4.27
CA LEU A 69 -5.29 -10.50 -4.04
C LEU A 69 -6.36 -11.58 -3.97
N HIS A 70 -7.49 -11.32 -3.30
CA HIS A 70 -8.62 -12.27 -3.27
C HIS A 70 -9.21 -12.50 -4.67
N VAL A 71 -9.29 -11.46 -5.52
CA VAL A 71 -9.72 -11.61 -6.91
C VAL A 71 -8.74 -12.47 -7.71
N LEU A 72 -7.43 -12.21 -7.60
CA LEU A 72 -6.40 -12.99 -8.29
C LEU A 72 -6.34 -14.46 -7.85
N ARG A 73 -6.65 -14.74 -6.58
CA ARG A 73 -6.77 -16.10 -6.04
C ARG A 73 -8.05 -16.81 -6.46
N GLY A 74 -8.99 -16.12 -7.11
CA GLY A 74 -10.31 -16.65 -7.44
C GLY A 74 -11.26 -16.77 -6.25
N GLU A 75 -10.93 -16.14 -5.11
CA GLU A 75 -11.71 -16.17 -3.87
C GLU A 75 -12.83 -15.11 -3.87
N MET A 76 -12.69 -14.06 -4.68
CA MET A 76 -13.69 -13.00 -4.86
C MET A 76 -13.97 -12.73 -6.34
N ARG A 77 -15.23 -12.43 -6.68
CA ARG A 77 -15.58 -11.88 -8.00
C ARG A 77 -15.23 -10.39 -8.04
N PRO A 78 -14.62 -9.88 -9.13
CA PRO A 78 -14.34 -8.46 -9.25
C PRO A 78 -15.66 -7.67 -9.18
N THR A 79 -15.74 -6.73 -8.24
CA THR A 79 -16.87 -5.81 -8.13
C THR A 79 -16.84 -4.90 -9.36
N GLN A 80 -17.89 -4.95 -10.21
CA GLN A 80 -18.00 -4.00 -11.30
C GLN A 80 -18.25 -2.60 -10.70
N MET A 81 -17.25 -1.72 -10.77
CA MET A 81 -17.51 -0.29 -10.65
C MET A 81 -18.13 0.17 -11.97
N GLY A 82 -19.42 0.51 -11.92
CA GLY A 82 -20.11 1.24 -12.99
C GLY A 82 -19.80 2.73 -12.96
#